data_AF-A0A2S8RS27-F1
#
_entry.id   AF-A0A2S8RS27-F1
#
_cell.length_a   1.000
_cell.length_b   1.000
_cell.length_c   1.000
_cell.angle_alpha   90.00
_cell.angle_beta   90.00
_cell.angle_gamma   90.00
#
_symmetry.space_group_name_H-M   'P 1'
#
loop_
_entity.id
_entity.type
_entity.pdbx_description
1 polymer ?
#
loop_
_entity_poly.entity_id
_entity_poly.type
_entity_poly.pdbx_seq_one_letter_code
_entity_poly.pdbx_strand_id
1 'polypeptide(L)' 'MTNADIQQAKPRVVAPGVLECGPYFEQHARGGYFIVGRRQIHWYEETALRGDPFLLTRDEALNAALHETAGRK' A
#
# COMPACT_ATOMS: atom_id res chain seq x y z
N MET A 1 9.81 8.05 -15.34
CA MET A 1 9.22 6.70 -15.20
C MET A 1 10.00 5.74 -16.07
N THR A 2 10.69 4.79 -15.45
CA THR A 2 11.52 3.76 -16.07
C THR A 2 10.74 2.46 -16.26
N ASN A 3 11.27 1.53 -17.07
CA ASN A 3 10.69 0.18 -17.17
C ASN A 3 10.66 -0.54 -15.81
N ALA A 4 11.63 -0.28 -14.93
CA ALA A 4 11.64 -0.82 -13.58
C ALA A 4 10.45 -0.29 -12.76
N ASP A 5 10.15 1.01 -12.86
CA ASP A 5 9.00 1.63 -12.18
C ASP A 5 7.68 1.01 -12.66
N ILE A 6 7.55 0.76 -13.96
CA ILE A 6 6.35 0.14 -14.55
C ILE A 6 6.17 -1.30 -14.04
N GLN A 7 7.25 -2.09 -13.97
CA GLN A 7 7.16 -3.46 -13.44
C GLN A 7 6.85 -3.47 -11.95
N GLN A 8 7.41 -2.52 -11.19
CA GLN A 8 7.15 -2.39 -9.76
C GLN A 8 5.71 -1.97 -9.46
N ALA A 9 5.10 -1.13 -10.30
CA ALA A 9 3.71 -0.67 -10.12
C ALA A 9 2.65 -1.73 -10.47
N LYS A 10 3.03 -2.90 -11.00
CA LYS A 10 2.07 -3.96 -11.32
C LYS A 10 1.43 -4.54 -10.06
N PRO A 11 0.10 -4.73 -10.05
CA PRO A 11 -0.56 -5.39 -8.93
C PRO A 11 0.03 -6.78 -8.66
N ARG A 12 0.34 -7.08 -7.39
CA ARG A 12 0.93 -8.35 -6.96
C ARG A 12 0.21 -8.91 -5.73
N VAL A 13 -0.09 -10.21 -5.77
CA VAL A 13 -0.70 -10.88 -4.62
C VAL A 13 0.38 -11.09 -3.57
N VAL A 14 0.18 -10.54 -2.38
CA VAL A 14 1.14 -10.61 -1.26
C VAL A 14 0.69 -11.56 -0.16
N ALA A 15 -0.62 -11.80 -0.06
CA ALA A 15 -1.24 -12.78 0.83
C ALA A 15 -2.60 -13.21 0.28
N PRO A 16 -3.21 -14.30 0.76
CA PRO A 16 -4.55 -14.71 0.34
C PRO A 16 -5.56 -13.57 0.51
N GLY A 17 -6.17 -13.11 -0.58
CA GLY A 17 -7.15 -12.02 -0.56
C GLY A 17 -6.56 -10.60 -0.43
N VAL A 18 -5.22 -10.46 -0.43
CA VAL A 18 -4.52 -9.17 -0.35
C VAL A 18 -3.69 -8.93 -1.61
N LEU A 19 -4.03 -7.87 -2.32
CA LEU A 19 -3.34 -7.42 -3.53
C LEU A 19 -2.62 -6.09 -3.24
N GLU A 20 -1.32 -6.02 -3.49
CA GLU A 20 -0.56 -4.77 -3.41
C GLU A 20 -0.51 -4.11 -4.78
N CYS A 21 -0.77 -2.79 -4.81
CA CYS A 21 -0.69 -1.94 -5.99
C CYS A 21 0.28 -0.79 -5.74
N GLY A 22 1.13 -0.49 -6.73
CA GLY A 22 2.20 0.50 -6.60
C GLY A 22 3.59 -0.13 -6.36
N PRO A 23 4.64 0.69 -6.18
CA PRO A 23 4.58 2.08 -5.78
C PRO A 23 4.21 3.06 -6.89
N TYR A 24 3.41 4.07 -6.55
CA TYR A 24 3.13 5.26 -7.35
C TYR A 24 3.97 6.43 -6.84
N PHE A 25 4.30 7.34 -7.76
CA PHE A 25 4.94 8.60 -7.47
C PHE A 25 3.89 9.70 -7.63
N GLU A 26 3.27 10.14 -6.52
CA GLU A 26 2.42 11.33 -6.54
C GLU A 26 3.26 12.52 -6.12
N GLN A 27 3.59 13.41 -7.07
CA GLN A 27 4.28 14.73 -7.00
C GLN A 27 5.42 14.93 -5.99
N HIS A 28 5.31 14.50 -4.72
CA HIS A 28 6.31 14.56 -3.65
C HIS A 28 6.24 13.38 -2.66
N ALA A 29 5.53 12.29 -2.96
CA ALA A 29 5.45 11.13 -2.09
C ALA A 29 5.49 9.82 -2.89
N ARG A 30 6.36 8.90 -2.46
CA ARG A 30 6.37 7.51 -2.94
C ARG A 30 5.50 6.69 -2.02
N GLY A 31 4.59 5.89 -2.58
CA GLY A 31 3.65 5.11 -1.79
C GLY A 31 2.88 4.10 -2.63
N GLY A 32 1.99 3.37 -2.00
CA GLY A 32 1.15 2.38 -2.67
C GLY A 32 -0.09 2.08 -1.84
N TYR A 33 -0.81 1.05 -2.20
CA TYR A 33 -1.94 0.60 -1.39
C TYR A 33 -2.17 -0.90 -1.49
N PHE A 34 -2.76 -1.47 -0.45
CA PHE A 34 -3.28 -2.83 -0.45
C PHE A 34 -4.78 -2.83 -0.71
N ILE A 35 -5.24 -3.75 -1.55
CA ILE A 35 -6.65 -4.04 -1.77
C ILE A 35 -7.02 -5.29 -0.98
N VAL A 36 -8.05 -5.17 -0.14
CA VAL A 36 -8.69 -6.29 0.56
C VAL A 36 -10.20 -6.24 0.31
N GLY A 37 -10.67 -7.12 -0.56
CA GLY A 37 -12.04 -7.09 -1.07
C GLY A 37 -12.39 -5.77 -1.77
N ARG A 38 -13.10 -4.87 -1.07
CA ARG A 38 -13.51 -3.54 -1.58
C ARG A 38 -12.77 -2.37 -0.91
N ARG A 39 -11.88 -2.63 0.05
CA ARG A 39 -11.15 -1.59 0.77
C ARG A 39 -9.77 -1.39 0.18
N GLN A 40 -9.31 -0.14 0.20
CA GLN A 40 -7.95 0.25 -0.12
C GLN A 40 -7.28 0.77 1.16
N ILE A 41 -6.08 0.29 1.44
CA ILE A 41 -5.27 0.70 2.59
C ILE A 41 -3.97 1.28 2.05
N HIS A 42 -3.82 2.59 2.18
CA HIS A 42 -2.70 3.34 1.60
C HIS A 42 -1.48 3.33 2.52
N TRP A 43 -0.30 3.29 1.91
CA TRP A 43 0.98 3.43 2.57
C TRP A 43 1.91 4.37 1.81
N TYR A 44 2.85 4.96 2.53
CA TYR A 44 3.82 5.91 1.98
C TYR A 44 5.23 5.54 2.50
N GLU A 45 6.25 5.69 1.65
CA GLU A 45 7.66 5.50 2.03
C GLU A 45 8.17 6.69 2.85
N GLU A 46 7.69 7.88 2.54
CA GLU A 46 7.98 9.08 3.31
C GLU A 46 7.01 9.16 4.49
N THR A 47 7.52 9.02 5.70
CA THR A 47 6.82 9.56 6.88
C THR A 47 6.60 11.04 6.61
N ALA A 48 5.34 11.48 6.58
CA ALA A 48 4.99 12.89 6.37
C ALA A 48 5.99 13.82 7.05
N LEU A 49 6.34 14.91 6.36
CA LEU A 49 6.87 16.10 7.00
C LEU A 49 5.96 16.43 8.20
N ARG A 50 6.40 16.05 9.41
CA ARG A 50 5.80 16.30 10.74
C ARG A 50 4.37 16.84 10.69
N GLY A 51 3.36 15.97 10.81
CA GLY A 51 2.04 16.49 11.17
C GLY A 51 0.84 15.58 10.94
N ASP A 52 0.88 14.69 9.96
CA ASP A 52 -0.30 13.87 9.63
C ASP A 52 -0.24 12.49 10.30
N PRO A 53 -1.08 12.24 11.33
CA PRO A 53 -1.08 10.98 12.09
C PRO A 53 -1.70 9.80 11.32
N PHE A 54 -2.12 10.01 10.07
CA PHE A 54 -2.92 9.05 9.30
C PHE A 54 -2.13 8.31 8.21
N LEU A 55 -0.83 8.58 8.05
CA LEU A 55 -0.01 7.89 7.05
C LEU A 55 0.59 6.61 7.64
N LEU A 56 0.30 5.48 7.00
CA LEU A 56 0.89 4.20 7.34
C LEU A 56 2.18 3.97 6.56
N THR A 57 3.16 3.37 7.19
CA THR A 57 4.24 2.69 6.49
C THR A 57 3.69 1.48 5.73
N ARG A 58 4.47 0.95 4.77
CA ARG A 58 4.09 -0.24 4.00
C ARG A 58 3.76 -1.43 4.91
N ASP A 59 4.55 -1.64 5.97
CA ASP A 59 4.37 -2.78 6.86
C ASP A 59 3.15 -2.62 7.77
N GLU A 60 2.86 -1.40 8.25
CA GLU A 60 1.65 -1.12 9.02
C GLU A 60 0.38 -1.31 8.18
N ALA A 61 0.40 -0.84 6.93
CA ALA A 61 -0.70 -1.04 6.00
C ALA A 61 -0.88 -2.51 5.62
N LEU A 62 0.21 -3.27 5.48
CA LEU A 62 0.15 -4.71 5.24
C LEU A 62 -0.46 -5.43 6.45
N ASN A 63 -0.04 -5.09 7.67
CA ASN A 63 -0.61 -5.69 8.87
C ASN A 63 -2.11 -5.39 8.99
N ALA A 64 -2.54 -4.14 8.74
CA ALA A 64 -3.94 -3.77 8.70
C ALA A 64 -4.73 -4.56 7.64
N ALA A 65 -4.15 -4.77 6.44
CA ALA A 65 -4.75 -5.57 5.38
C ALA A 65 -4.93 -7.04 5.77
N LEU A 66 -3.94 -7.63 6.44
CA LEU A 66 -4.02 -9.00 6.94
C LEU A 66 -5.09 -9.14 8.03
N HIS A 67 -5.19 -8.18 8.96
CA HIS A 67 -6.24 -8.16 9.97
C HIS A 67 -7.65 -8.03 9.37
N GLU A 68 -7.83 -7.15 8.39
CA GLU A 68 -9.11 -7.00 7.66
C GLU A 68 -9.50 -8.30 6.94
N THR A 69 -8.52 -9.06 6.43
CA THR A 69 -8.75 -10.36 5.80
C THR A 69 -9.18 -11.41 6.83
N ALA A 70 -8.57 -11.41 8.02
CA ALA A 70 -8.90 -12.35 9.10
C ALA A 70 -10.31 -12.12 9.67
N GLY A 71 -10.77 -10.87 9.76
CA GLY A 71 -12.12 -10.52 10.23
C GLY A 71 -13.26 -10.89 9.25
N ARG A 72 -12.95 -11.38 8.05
CA ARG A 72 -13.92 -11.80 7.03
C ARG A 72 -14.11 -13.32 6.92
N LYS A 73 -13.43 -14.11 7.75
CA LYS A 73 -13.55 -15.58 7.78
C LYS A 73 -14.78 -16.04 8.57
#